data_AF-A0A9W8QU87-F1
#
_entry.id   AF-A0A9W8QU87-F1
#
_cell.length_a   1.000
_cell.length_b   1.000
_cell.length_c   1.000
_cell.angle_alpha   90.00
_cell.angle_beta   90.00
_cell.angle_gamma   90.00
#
_symmetry.space_group_name_H-M   'P 1'
#
loop_
_entity.id
_entity.type
_entity.pdbx_description
1 polymer ?
#
loop_
_entity_poly.entity_id
_entity_poly.type
_entity_poly.pdbx_seq_one_letter_code
_entity_poly.pdbx_strand_id
1 'polypeptide(L)'
;MGLHVNIGHAYVPDPELREHRVRIWWSVYVLERFLSSKIGLPLLISDDDISVDLPSTNPALNSSDFGDHLHFMAVVRLAKIAGNISRSLYVRTPQRGTFLQRVEKIREELSQWRDQLPEHMKPDFTRGGGSNMYSQPVTPPLQLTFNQVTA
;
A
#
# COMPACT_ATOMS: atom_id res chain seq x y z
N MET A 1 -10.59 -10.98 17.63
CA MET A 1 -9.75 -9.78 17.40
C MET A 1 -10.31 -9.01 16.20
N GLY A 2 -11.07 -7.93 16.43
CA GLY A 2 -11.67 -7.09 15.39
C GLY A 2 -10.76 -5.94 14.96
N LEU A 3 -9.53 -6.26 14.54
CA LEU A 3 -8.54 -5.24 14.12
C LEU A 3 -8.95 -4.52 12.83
N HIS A 4 -9.84 -5.12 12.03
CA HIS A 4 -10.46 -4.52 10.85
C HIS A 4 -11.59 -3.53 11.16
N VAL A 5 -11.87 -3.28 12.45
CA VAL A 5 -12.91 -2.36 12.90
C VAL A 5 -12.32 -1.26 13.77
N ASN A 6 -12.76 -0.04 13.52
CA ASN A 6 -12.47 1.10 14.37
C ASN A 6 -12.96 0.86 15.81
N ILE A 7 -12.13 1.23 16.78
CA ILE A 7 -12.48 1.11 18.19
C ILE A 7 -12.58 2.50 18.82
N GLY A 8 -13.73 2.74 19.45
CA GLY A 8 -14.04 4.00 20.11
C GLY A 8 -13.14 4.27 21.31
N HIS A 9 -13.04 5.56 21.67
CA HIS A 9 -12.28 6.06 22.81
C HIS A 9 -12.61 5.37 24.13
N ALA A 10 -13.84 4.89 24.30
CA ALA A 10 -14.30 4.22 25.53
C ALA A 10 -13.57 2.89 25.80
N TYR A 11 -13.11 2.19 24.75
CA TYR A 11 -12.46 0.89 24.87
C TYR A 11 -10.93 0.98 24.91
N VAL A 12 -10.36 1.95 24.18
CA VAL A 12 -8.92 2.23 24.21
C VAL A 12 -8.76 3.76 24.37
N PRO A 13 -8.64 4.26 25.60
CA PRO A 13 -8.52 5.69 25.86
C PRO A 13 -7.24 6.29 25.31
N ASP A 14 -6.15 5.52 25.36
CA ASP A 14 -4.83 5.95 24.90
C ASP A 14 -4.83 6.15 23.37
N PRO A 15 -4.59 7.39 22.87
CA PRO A 15 -4.55 7.66 21.45
C PRO A 15 -3.35 7.01 20.74
N GLU A 16 -2.21 6.83 21.41
CA GLU A 16 -1.02 6.21 20.79
C GLU A 16 -1.25 4.72 20.57
N LEU A 17 -1.77 4.00 21.58
CA LEU A 17 -2.15 2.60 21.44
C LEU A 17 -3.21 2.37 20.34
N ARG A 18 -4.15 3.30 20.15
CA ARG A 18 -5.11 3.21 19.04
C ARG A 18 -4.42 3.34 17.69
N GLU A 19 -3.53 4.30 17.53
CA GLU A 19 -2.77 4.49 16.29
C GLU A 19 -1.87 3.29 15.99
N HIS A 20 -1.23 2.69 16.99
CA HIS A 20 -0.49 1.43 16.82
C HIS A 20 -1.37 0.33 16.26
N ARG A 21 -2.60 0.17 16.77
CA ARG A 21 -3.53 -0.85 16.27
C ARG A 21 -3.96 -0.59 14.83
N VAL A 22 -4.23 0.65 14.47
CA VAL A 22 -4.53 1.06 13.08
C VAL A 22 -3.36 0.71 12.17
N ARG A 23 -2.12 1.08 12.53
CA ARG A 23 -0.93 0.79 11.73
C ARG A 23 -0.64 -0.70 11.62
N ILE A 24 -0.81 -1.47 12.69
CA ILE A 24 -0.68 -2.94 12.66
C ILE A 24 -1.67 -3.54 11.65
N TRP A 25 -2.93 -3.10 11.68
CA TRP A 25 -3.93 -3.56 10.72
C TRP A 25 -3.51 -3.25 9.28
N TRP A 26 -3.09 -2.01 9.01
CA TRP A 26 -2.65 -1.63 7.67
C TRP A 26 -1.37 -2.34 7.21
N SER A 27 -0.46 -2.70 8.13
CA SER A 27 0.70 -3.54 7.82
C SER A 27 0.29 -4.95 7.40
N VAL A 28 -0.68 -5.55 8.10
CA VAL A 28 -1.25 -6.86 7.72
C VAL A 28 -1.92 -6.78 6.35
N TYR A 29 -2.70 -5.71 6.12
CA TYR A 29 -3.34 -5.46 4.83
C TYR A 29 -2.31 -5.37 3.70
N VAL A 30 -1.26 -4.56 3.87
CA VAL A 30 -0.18 -4.41 2.88
C VAL A 30 0.49 -5.74 2.57
N LEU A 31 0.83 -6.49 3.62
CA LEU A 31 1.48 -7.80 3.49
C LEU A 31 0.62 -8.77 2.68
N GLU A 32 -0.68 -8.85 3.00
CA GLU A 32 -1.60 -9.74 2.29
C GLU A 32 -1.72 -9.36 0.82
N ARG A 33 -1.91 -8.07 0.48
CA ARG A 33 -2.04 -7.63 -0.92
C ARG A 33 -0.80 -7.98 -1.75
N PHE A 34 0.40 -7.79 -1.21
CA PHE A 34 1.63 -8.11 -1.94
C PHE A 34 1.90 -9.60 -2.04
N LEU A 35 1.58 -10.39 -1.00
CA LEU A 35 1.69 -11.84 -1.07
C LEU A 35 0.70 -12.43 -2.08
N SER A 36 -0.57 -12.00 -2.04
CA SER A 36 -1.60 -12.44 -2.97
C SER A 36 -1.24 -12.07 -4.42
N SER A 37 -0.72 -10.86 -4.65
CA SER A 37 -0.21 -10.44 -5.96
C SER A 37 0.93 -11.34 -6.47
N LYS A 38 1.89 -11.69 -5.60
CA LYS A 38 3.06 -12.50 -6.00
C LYS A 38 2.73 -13.96 -6.26
N ILE A 39 1.82 -14.53 -5.48
CA ILE A 39 1.48 -15.96 -5.55
C ILE A 39 0.33 -16.20 -6.55
N GLY A 40 -0.34 -15.13 -6.99
CA GLY A 40 -1.52 -15.21 -7.86
C GLY A 40 -2.75 -15.75 -7.13
N LEU A 41 -2.81 -15.58 -5.81
CA LEU A 41 -3.93 -16.03 -4.99
C LEU A 41 -5.04 -14.95 -4.94
N PRO A 42 -6.32 -15.36 -4.82
CA PRO A 42 -7.39 -14.43 -4.52
C PRO A 42 -7.13 -13.70 -3.20
N LEU A 43 -7.55 -12.44 -3.16
CA LEU A 43 -7.50 -11.63 -1.95
C LEU A 43 -8.33 -12.26 -0.84
N LEU A 44 -7.72 -12.46 0.33
CA LEU A 44 -8.38 -13.07 1.50
C LEU A 44 -9.23 -12.07 2.28
N ILE A 45 -8.80 -10.81 2.30
CA ILE A 45 -9.49 -9.72 2.99
C ILE A 45 -10.29 -8.94 1.95
N SER A 46 -11.61 -8.80 2.11
CA SER A 46 -12.38 -7.88 1.28
C SER A 46 -12.23 -6.45 1.79
N ASP A 47 -12.10 -5.48 0.88
CA ASP A 47 -12.09 -4.06 1.26
C ASP A 47 -13.43 -3.63 1.88
N ASP A 48 -14.53 -4.30 1.51
CA ASP A 48 -15.88 -4.03 2.02
C ASP A 48 -16.03 -4.37 3.52
N ASP A 49 -15.16 -5.24 4.05
CA ASP A 49 -15.17 -5.65 5.45
C ASP A 49 -14.28 -4.76 6.33
N ILE A 50 -13.58 -3.78 5.74
CA ILE A 50 -12.65 -2.91 6.45
C ILE A 50 -13.36 -1.62 6.86
N SER A 51 -13.46 -1.39 8.16
CA SER A 51 -13.97 -0.14 8.73
C SER A 51 -12.91 0.61 9.54
N VAL A 52 -11.63 0.27 9.39
CA VAL A 52 -10.51 0.99 10.01
C VAL A 52 -10.18 2.22 9.19
N ASP A 53 -10.04 3.35 9.87
CA ASP A 53 -9.56 4.58 9.23
C ASP A 53 -8.09 4.46 8.80
N LEU A 54 -7.68 5.32 7.87
CA LEU A 54 -6.26 5.44 7.53
C LEU A 54 -5.45 5.94 8.74
N PRO A 55 -4.16 5.58 8.84
CA PRO A 55 -3.27 6.06 9.90
C PRO A 55 -3.31 7.57 10.04
N SER A 56 -3.31 8.06 11.29
CA SER A 56 -3.40 9.48 11.57
C SER A 56 -2.12 10.23 11.19
N THR A 57 -2.30 11.46 10.68
CA THR A 57 -1.24 12.45 10.47
C THR A 57 -1.06 13.37 11.68
N ASN A 58 -1.73 13.10 12.81
CA ASN A 58 -1.73 13.99 13.96
C ASN A 58 -0.32 14.10 14.57
N PRO A 59 0.33 15.29 14.54
CA PRO A 59 1.68 15.46 15.06
C PRO A 59 1.77 15.29 16.58
N ALA A 60 0.65 15.28 17.30
CA ALA A 60 0.60 15.08 18.74
C ALA A 60 0.74 13.61 19.19
N LEU A 61 0.68 12.65 18.25
CA LEU A 61 0.95 11.24 18.53
C LEU A 61 2.47 11.03 18.44
N ASN A 62 3.14 10.67 19.54
CA ASN A 62 4.61 10.59 19.54
C ASN A 62 5.09 9.59 18.49
N SER A 63 5.91 10.11 17.56
CA SER A 63 6.11 9.54 16.24
C SER A 63 7.38 8.71 16.09
N SER A 64 8.18 8.53 17.16
CA SER A 64 9.44 7.76 17.06
C SER A 64 9.19 6.31 16.62
N ASP A 65 8.10 5.72 17.11
CA ASP A 65 7.83 4.30 16.95
C ASP A 65 7.10 4.00 15.63
N PHE A 66 6.53 5.02 14.99
CA PHE A 66 5.75 4.88 13.76
C PHE A 66 6.59 4.97 12.48
N GLY A 67 7.84 5.42 12.59
CA GLY A 67 8.70 5.68 11.44
C GLY A 67 8.15 6.76 10.51
N ASP A 68 8.54 6.69 9.22
CA ASP A 68 8.10 7.64 8.21
C ASP A 68 6.63 7.39 7.82
N HIS A 69 5.75 8.27 8.30
CA HIS A 69 4.32 8.21 8.01
C HIS A 69 4.01 8.39 6.51
N LEU A 70 4.72 9.28 5.80
CA LEU A 70 4.48 9.50 4.37
C LEU A 70 4.83 8.25 3.58
N HIS A 71 5.95 7.61 3.93
CA HIS A 71 6.33 6.33 3.36
C HIS A 71 5.29 5.25 3.63
N PHE A 72 4.83 5.11 4.88
CA PHE A 72 3.82 4.11 5.25
C PHE A 72 2.52 4.31 4.47
N MET A 73 2.04 5.56 4.37
CA MET A 73 0.85 5.91 3.60
C MET A 73 1.01 5.62 2.10
N ALA A 74 2.19 5.90 1.53
CA ALA A 74 2.48 5.58 0.14
C ALA A 74 2.39 4.08 -0.13
N VAL A 75 2.94 3.24 0.77
CA VAL A 75 2.89 1.78 0.68
C VAL A 75 1.45 1.27 0.82
N VAL A 76 0.67 1.78 1.77
CA VAL A 76 -0.74 1.41 1.94
C VAL A 76 -1.55 1.70 0.67
N ARG A 77 -1.34 2.87 0.06
CA ARG A 77 -2.02 3.23 -1.20
C ARG A 77 -1.61 2.31 -2.34
N LEU A 78 -0.32 1.99 -2.47
CA LEU A 78 0.16 1.06 -3.49
C LEU A 78 -0.43 -0.35 -3.30
N ALA A 79 -0.54 -0.83 -2.05
CA ALA A 79 -1.19 -2.10 -1.74
C ALA A 79 -2.67 -2.14 -2.14
N LYS A 80 -3.41 -1.02 -1.99
CA LYS A 80 -4.78 -0.91 -2.51
C LYS A 80 -4.84 -1.05 -4.03
N ILE A 81 -3.92 -0.41 -4.75
CA ILE A 81 -3.84 -0.54 -6.21
C ILE A 81 -3.51 -1.99 -6.61
N ALA A 82 -2.55 -2.62 -5.93
CA ALA A 82 -2.22 -4.04 -6.14
C ALA A 82 -3.45 -4.95 -5.94
N GLY A 83 -4.24 -4.70 -4.88
CA GLY A 83 -5.51 -5.40 -4.68
C GLY A 83 -6.52 -5.18 -5.80
N ASN A 84 -6.64 -3.94 -6.30
CA ASN A 84 -7.49 -3.63 -7.45
C ASN A 84 -7.05 -4.39 -8.71
N ILE A 85 -5.74 -4.46 -8.98
CA ILE A 85 -5.16 -5.25 -10.08
C ILE A 85 -5.57 -6.73 -9.94
N SER A 86 -5.34 -7.33 -8.77
CA SER A 86 -5.70 -8.72 -8.50
C SER A 86 -7.20 -8.97 -8.73
N ARG A 87 -8.07 -8.07 -8.23
CA ARG A 87 -9.53 -8.19 -8.38
C ARG A 87 -10.01 -7.98 -9.82
N SER A 88 -9.42 -7.02 -10.53
CA SER A 88 -9.86 -6.55 -11.84
C SER A 88 -9.38 -7.44 -13.00
N LEU A 89 -8.20 -8.04 -12.87
CA LEU A 89 -7.56 -8.80 -13.94
C LEU A 89 -7.62 -10.32 -13.73
N TYR A 90 -7.63 -10.81 -12.48
CA TYR A 90 -7.46 -12.23 -12.18
C TYR A 90 -8.71 -12.93 -11.60
N VAL A 91 -9.75 -12.18 -11.23
CA VAL A 91 -11.01 -12.76 -10.72
C VAL A 91 -11.96 -13.07 -11.87
N ARG A 92 -12.53 -14.29 -11.86
CA ARG A 92 -13.46 -14.79 -12.90
C ARG A 92 -14.85 -14.14 -12.90
N THR A 93 -15.12 -13.25 -11.94
CA THR A 93 -16.40 -12.55 -11.81
C THR A 93 -16.53 -11.50 -12.92
N PRO A 94 -17.74 -11.29 -13.50
CA PRO A 94 -17.97 -10.26 -14.50
C PRO A 94 -17.54 -8.89 -13.99
N GLN A 95 -16.55 -8.30 -14.64
CA GLN A 95 -16.09 -6.95 -14.35
C GLN A 95 -16.82 -5.95 -15.24
N ARG A 96 -17.01 -4.73 -14.73
CA ARG A 96 -17.51 -3.62 -15.56
C ARG A 96 -16.43 -3.18 -16.55
N GLY A 97 -16.82 -2.93 -17.79
CA GLY A 97 -15.92 -2.46 -18.85
C GLY A 97 -15.09 -3.58 -19.50
N THR A 98 -14.37 -3.24 -20.56
CA THR A 98 -13.47 -4.16 -21.29
C THR A 98 -12.17 -4.37 -20.52
N PHE A 99 -11.42 -5.42 -20.86
CA PHE A 99 -10.09 -5.65 -20.28
C PHE A 99 -9.15 -4.44 -20.48
N LEU A 100 -9.12 -3.85 -21.68
CA LEU A 100 -8.30 -2.68 -21.99
C LEU A 100 -8.68 -1.48 -21.11
N GLN A 101 -9.97 -1.18 -20.96
CA GLN A 101 -10.45 -0.09 -20.09
C GLN A 101 -9.99 -0.28 -18.64
N ARG A 102 -9.97 -1.53 -18.15
CA ARG A 102 -9.49 -1.84 -16.79
C ARG A 102 -7.99 -1.64 -16.66
N VAL A 103 -7.21 -2.04 -17.66
CA VAL A 103 -5.76 -1.82 -17.68
C VAL A 103 -5.42 -0.33 -17.76
N GLU A 104 -6.11 0.44 -18.59
CA GLU A 104 -5.95 1.90 -18.70
C GLU A 104 -6.24 2.58 -17.35
N LYS A 105 -7.35 2.22 -16.71
CA LYS A 105 -7.70 2.73 -15.38
C LYS A 105 -6.63 2.42 -14.33
N ILE A 106 -6.12 1.19 -14.29
CA ILE A 106 -5.04 0.79 -13.38
C ILE A 106 -3.78 1.63 -13.64
N ARG A 107 -3.45 1.86 -14.92
CA ARG A 107 -2.28 2.67 -15.30
C ARG A 107 -2.43 4.12 -14.86
N GLU A 108 -3.63 4.69 -14.99
CA GLU A 108 -3.94 6.04 -14.49
C GLU A 108 -3.82 6.11 -12.97
N GLU A 109 -4.38 5.14 -12.23
CA GLU A 109 -4.26 5.05 -10.77
C GLU A 109 -2.79 4.98 -10.32
N LEU A 110 -1.96 4.18 -11.00
CA LEU A 110 -0.52 4.08 -10.73
C LEU A 110 0.23 5.38 -11.04
N SER A 111 -0.09 6.04 -12.16
CA SER A 111 0.53 7.33 -12.50
C SER A 111 0.17 8.37 -11.46
N GLN A 112 -1.10 8.48 -11.11
CA GLN A 112 -1.59 9.42 -10.11
C GLN A 112 -0.95 9.17 -8.74
N TRP A 113 -0.83 7.90 -8.32
CA TRP A 113 -0.13 7.53 -7.10
C TRP A 113 1.32 8.03 -7.10
N ARG A 114 2.07 7.77 -8.18
CA ARG A 114 3.47 8.21 -8.32
C ARG A 114 3.58 9.73 -8.27
N ASP A 115 2.69 10.43 -8.96
CA ASP A 115 2.74 11.90 -9.09
C ASP A 115 2.40 12.61 -7.76
N GLN A 116 1.69 11.92 -6.85
CA GLN A 116 1.41 12.39 -5.49
C GLN A 116 2.56 12.17 -4.49
N LEU A 117 3.60 11.42 -4.87
CA LEU A 117 4.73 11.16 -3.97
C LEU A 117 5.65 12.39 -3.89
N PRO A 118 6.20 12.71 -2.70
CA PRO A 118 7.29 13.67 -2.57
C PRO A 118 8.48 13.29 -3.47
N GLU A 119 9.19 14.28 -4.01
CA GLU A 119 10.30 14.04 -4.96
C GLU A 119 11.34 13.03 -4.44
N HIS A 120 11.70 13.12 -3.16
CA HIS A 120 12.67 12.21 -2.54
C HIS A 120 12.18 10.77 -2.37
N MET A 121 10.87 10.52 -2.54
CA MET A 121 10.24 9.20 -2.47
C MET A 121 9.93 8.64 -3.86
N LYS A 122 10.05 9.46 -4.92
CA LYS A 122 9.71 9.02 -6.26
C LYS A 122 10.66 7.91 -6.70
N PRO A 123 10.13 6.79 -7.20
CA PRO A 123 10.97 5.73 -7.73
C PRO A 123 11.69 6.18 -9.02
N ASP A 124 13.03 6.33 -8.95
CA ASP A 124 13.94 6.55 -10.10
C ASP A 124 14.08 5.31 -11.01
N PHE A 125 13.17 5.14 -11.97
CA PHE A 125 13.22 4.06 -12.97
C PHE A 125 14.30 4.26 -14.06
N THR A 126 15.03 5.37 -14.02
CA THR A 126 16.03 5.77 -15.03
C THR A 126 17.41 5.14 -14.82
N ARG A 127 17.66 4.48 -13.67
CA ARG A 127 18.94 3.80 -13.37
C ARG A 127 18.94 2.33 -13.79
N GLY A 128 18.44 2.05 -14.98
CA GLY A 128 18.46 0.73 -15.62
C GLY A 128 19.46 0.69 -16.78
N GLY A 129 20.76 0.77 -16.50
CA GLY A 129 21.82 0.57 -17.49
C GLY A 129 22.97 1.56 -17.36
N GLY A 130 24.03 1.18 -16.66
CA GLY A 130 25.28 1.95 -16.61
C GLY A 130 25.99 1.87 -15.26
N SER A 131 26.93 0.94 -15.19
CA SER A 131 28.13 0.89 -14.34
C SER A 131 28.34 1.99 -13.28
N ASN A 132 28.34 1.60 -12.01
CA ASN A 132 29.53 1.76 -11.15
C ASN A 132 29.38 0.89 -9.90
N MET A 133 30.28 -0.08 -9.75
CA MET A 133 30.48 -0.83 -8.51
C MET A 133 31.03 0.13 -7.44
N TYR A 134 30.72 -0.13 -6.16
CA TYR A 134 31.10 0.64 -4.96
C TYR A 134 30.25 1.88 -4.63
N SER A 135 28.94 1.71 -4.56
CA SER A 135 28.06 2.38 -3.59
C SER A 135 26.84 1.49 -3.47
N GLN A 136 26.49 1.04 -2.27
CA GLN A 136 25.36 0.14 -2.07
C GLN A 136 24.14 0.65 -2.84
N PRO A 137 23.54 -0.13 -3.75
CA PRO A 137 22.28 0.24 -4.37
C PRO A 137 21.21 0.06 -3.30
N VAL A 138 20.96 1.11 -2.52
CA VAL A 138 19.72 1.18 -1.74
C VAL A 138 18.64 1.42 -2.77
N THR A 139 18.12 0.34 -3.35
CA THR A 139 16.86 0.41 -4.07
C THR A 139 15.85 0.91 -3.03
N PRO A 140 15.30 2.13 -3.15
CA PRO A 140 14.34 2.62 -2.17
C PRO A 140 13.23 1.58 -2.00
N PRO A 141 12.75 1.30 -0.77
CA PRO A 141 11.80 0.23 -0.54
C PRO A 141 10.56 0.31 -1.44
N LEU A 142 10.12 1.53 -1.80
CA LEU A 142 9.02 1.76 -2.75
C LEU A 142 9.30 1.26 -4.17
N GLN A 143 10.54 1.35 -4.66
CA GLN A 143 10.90 0.79 -5.97
C GLN A 143 10.84 -0.73 -5.97
N LEU A 144 11.33 -1.36 -4.90
CA LEU A 144 11.23 -2.81 -4.75
C LEU A 144 9.77 -3.25 -4.68
N THR A 145 8.96 -2.54 -3.89
CA THR A 145 7.52 -2.83 -3.77
C THR A 145 6.80 -2.64 -5.10
N PHE A 146 7.09 -1.58 -5.85
CA PHE A 146 6.48 -1.32 -7.16
C PHE A 146 6.83 -2.43 -8.17
N ASN A 147 8.12 -2.78 -8.30
CA ASN A 147 8.57 -3.80 -9.24
C ASN A 147 7.95 -5.18 -8.95
N GLN A 148 7.59 -5.45 -7.69
CA GLN A 148 6.93 -6.69 -7.29
C GLN A 148 5.45 -6.76 -7.65
N VAL A 149 4.82 -5.62 -7.96
CA VAL A 149 3.40 -5.55 -8.36
C VAL A 149 3.24 -5.54 -9.88
N THR A 150 4.28 -5.15 -10.62
CA THR A 150 4.23 -4.97 -12.08
C THR A 150 4.87 -6.11 -12.89
N ALA A 151 5.41 -7.14 -12.24
CA ALA A 151 6.04 -8.30 -12.89
C ALA A 151 5.04 -9.45 -13.03
#